data_AF-A0A8B6EB32-F1
#
_entry.id   AF-A0A8B6EB32-F1
#
_cell.length_a   1.000
_cell.length_b   1.000
_cell.length_c   1.000
_cell.angle_alpha   90.00
_cell.angle_beta   90.00
_cell.angle_gamma   90.00
#
_symmetry.space_group_name_H-M   'P 1'
#
loop_
_entity.id
_entity.type
_entity.pdbx_description
1 polymer ?
#
loop_
_entity_poly.entity_id
_entity_poly.type
_entity_poly.pdbx_seq_one_letter_code
_entity_poly.pdbx_strand_id
1 'polypeptide(L)'
;MENKENSSGGENQPSKKGLKKQQKAAEKEAKKEARKQAQGEQQVSQEEDVSKGFYGNMPMIRSTERPDRTILDLKDLTPSLKDKKVWVRARLQTSRAKGKQCFFVLRQQKWTIQALVCVGPNVSKQMVKFSAGINKESIIDVEGFVRTVDQKIESCSQHDVELHCEQVWVVSSAAPRLPLLIEDAVRPETDDALATVNQDTRLDNRILDLRTTTNQAIYRIEAGVCKYFRDYLMEKDFIEIHVPKIISAASEGGANVFTVSYFKDKAYLAQSPQLYKQMAITADFDRVFTIGQ
;
A
#
# COMPACT_ATOMS: atom_id res chain seq x y z
N MET A 1 -50.14 40.78 -63.33
CA MET A 1 -49.05 41.72 -63.67
C MET A 1 -48.35 42.08 -62.38
N GLU A 2 -47.03 41.83 -62.34
CA GLU A 2 -45.99 42.40 -61.45
C GLU A 2 -46.11 42.26 -59.91
N ASN A 3 -45.17 41.48 -59.33
CA ASN A 3 -44.07 41.88 -58.40
C ASN A 3 -44.50 42.03 -56.91
N LYS A 4 -43.85 41.42 -55.90
CA LYS A 4 -42.41 41.28 -55.62
C LYS A 4 -42.11 40.18 -54.58
N GLU A 5 -40.89 39.66 -54.67
CA GLU A 5 -40.19 38.64 -53.88
C GLU A 5 -39.59 39.08 -52.51
N ASN A 6 -39.08 38.05 -51.79
CA ASN A 6 -37.97 37.99 -50.81
C ASN A 6 -38.28 38.38 -49.36
N SER A 7 -37.84 37.64 -48.33
CA SER A 7 -36.56 36.93 -48.07
C SER A 7 -36.70 36.09 -46.77
N SER A 8 -35.85 35.19 -46.28
CA SER A 8 -34.71 34.37 -46.74
C SER A 8 -34.28 33.51 -45.53
N GLY A 9 -33.96 32.23 -45.73
CA GLY A 9 -33.30 31.37 -44.73
C GLY A 9 -31.77 31.54 -44.72
N GLY A 10 -31.12 31.25 -43.59
CA GLY A 10 -29.66 31.29 -43.43
C GLY A 10 -29.12 30.05 -42.71
N GLU A 11 -28.29 29.28 -43.40
CA GLU A 11 -27.42 28.23 -42.83
C GLU A 11 -26.01 28.79 -42.54
N ASN A 12 -25.44 28.38 -41.42
CA ASN A 12 -24.23 28.93 -40.80
C ASN A 12 -22.97 28.15 -41.24
N GLN A 13 -22.04 28.77 -41.97
CA GLN A 13 -20.70 28.21 -42.26
C GLN A 13 -19.67 28.57 -41.16
N PRO A 14 -18.77 27.65 -40.76
CA PRO A 14 -17.80 27.91 -39.70
C PRO A 14 -16.65 28.85 -40.15
N SER A 15 -16.25 29.77 -39.27
CA SER A 15 -15.30 30.85 -39.58
C SER A 15 -13.84 30.38 -39.76
N LYS A 16 -13.08 31.08 -40.61
CA LYS A 16 -11.65 30.88 -40.93
C LYS A 16 -10.71 30.72 -39.70
N LYS A 17 -11.09 31.18 -38.51
CA LYS A 17 -10.32 30.99 -37.26
C LYS A 17 -10.41 29.56 -36.70
N GLY A 18 -11.55 28.87 -36.89
CA GLY A 18 -11.76 27.50 -36.41
C GLY A 18 -10.87 26.49 -37.15
N LEU A 19 -10.81 26.61 -38.47
CA LEU A 19 -9.98 25.76 -39.35
C LEU A 19 -8.48 25.88 -39.00
N LYS A 20 -7.99 27.10 -38.71
CA LYS A 20 -6.57 27.33 -38.36
C LYS A 20 -6.19 26.76 -36.99
N LYS A 21 -7.16 26.65 -36.05
CA LYS A 21 -6.96 26.04 -34.73
C LYS A 21 -6.93 24.51 -34.82
N GLN A 22 -7.80 23.92 -35.64
CA GLN A 22 -7.81 22.47 -35.89
C GLN A 22 -6.54 22.00 -36.61
N GLN A 23 -6.06 22.74 -37.61
CA GLN A 23 -4.80 22.42 -38.30
C GLN A 23 -3.59 22.43 -37.35
N LYS A 24 -3.49 23.42 -36.45
CA LYS A 24 -2.41 23.45 -35.43
C LYS A 24 -2.51 22.33 -34.40
N ALA A 25 -3.72 21.90 -34.06
CA ALA A 25 -3.92 20.76 -33.16
C ALA A 25 -3.47 19.45 -33.83
N ALA A 26 -3.89 19.23 -35.08
CA ALA A 26 -3.50 18.06 -35.87
C ALA A 26 -1.99 18.00 -36.12
N GLU A 27 -1.33 19.12 -36.42
CA GLU A 27 0.13 19.15 -36.62
C GLU A 27 0.91 18.86 -35.33
N LYS A 28 0.39 19.30 -34.17
CA LYS A 28 0.99 19.01 -32.86
C LYS A 28 0.80 17.55 -32.46
N GLU A 29 -0.31 16.94 -32.84
CA GLU A 29 -0.61 15.53 -32.61
C GLU A 29 0.24 14.64 -33.51
N ALA A 30 0.35 14.97 -34.80
CA ALA A 30 1.24 14.30 -35.76
C ALA A 30 2.71 14.39 -35.35
N LYS A 31 3.18 15.55 -34.84
CA LYS A 31 4.54 15.67 -34.27
C LYS A 31 4.74 14.82 -33.02
N LYS A 32 3.69 14.59 -32.22
CA LYS A 32 3.74 13.76 -31.02
C LYS A 32 3.76 12.26 -31.37
N GLU A 33 3.03 11.86 -32.41
CA GLU A 33 3.05 10.50 -32.96
C GLU A 33 4.36 10.19 -33.68
N ALA A 34 4.88 11.11 -34.51
CA ALA A 34 6.19 10.97 -35.14
C ALA A 34 7.32 10.87 -34.11
N ARG A 35 7.23 11.60 -32.98
CA ARG A 35 8.20 11.50 -31.88
C ARG A 35 8.08 10.18 -31.11
N LYS A 36 6.87 9.61 -31.01
CA LYS A 36 6.65 8.27 -30.44
C LYS A 36 7.16 7.17 -31.37
N GLN A 37 6.98 7.30 -32.68
CA GLN A 37 7.49 6.36 -33.69
C GLN A 37 9.02 6.43 -33.79
N ALA A 38 9.61 7.64 -33.81
CA ALA A 38 11.06 7.83 -33.77
C ALA A 38 11.71 7.34 -32.46
N GLN A 39 11.00 7.41 -31.32
CA GLN A 39 11.44 6.79 -30.06
C GLN A 39 11.21 5.26 -30.02
N GLY A 40 10.31 4.73 -30.84
CA GLY A 40 10.10 3.28 -30.99
C GLY A 40 11.11 2.61 -31.92
N GLU A 41 11.69 3.36 -32.86
CA GLU A 41 12.58 2.83 -33.90
C GLU A 41 14.09 3.05 -33.63
N GLN A 42 14.47 3.85 -32.62
CA GLN A 42 15.87 3.97 -32.21
C GLN A 42 16.26 2.89 -31.19
N GLN A 43 17.03 1.90 -31.68
CA GLN A 43 17.79 0.85 -30.99
C GLN A 43 17.02 -0.35 -30.43
N VAL A 44 16.69 -1.28 -31.33
CA VAL A 44 16.73 -2.72 -31.01
C VAL A 44 18.00 -3.31 -31.64
N SER A 45 19.16 -2.94 -31.10
CA SER A 45 20.24 -3.92 -31.00
C SER A 45 19.82 -4.84 -29.87
N GLN A 46 19.42 -6.08 -30.17
CA GLN A 46 19.15 -7.09 -29.14
C GLN A 46 20.48 -7.42 -28.43
N GLU A 47 20.89 -6.58 -27.48
CA GLU A 47 21.83 -7.00 -26.44
C GLU A 47 21.17 -8.16 -25.70
N GLU A 48 21.86 -9.29 -25.64
CA GLU A 48 21.41 -10.50 -24.96
C GLU A 48 21.11 -10.17 -23.48
N ASP A 49 19.93 -10.56 -23.01
CA ASP A 49 19.49 -10.27 -21.64
C ASP A 49 20.12 -11.28 -20.67
N VAL A 50 21.26 -10.89 -20.08
CA VAL A 50 22.00 -11.69 -19.09
C VAL A 50 21.19 -12.04 -17.84
N SER A 51 20.06 -11.35 -17.59
CA SER A 51 19.19 -11.55 -16.43
C SER A 51 17.88 -12.25 -16.77
N LYS A 52 17.76 -12.81 -17.96
CA LYS A 52 16.55 -13.53 -18.38
C LYS A 52 16.26 -14.67 -17.39
N GLY A 53 15.06 -14.68 -16.82
CA GLY A 53 14.66 -15.66 -15.82
C GLY A 53 15.03 -15.31 -14.38
N PHE A 54 15.55 -14.11 -14.12
CA PHE A 54 15.83 -13.59 -12.78
C PHE A 54 14.94 -12.39 -12.40
N TYR A 55 14.03 -11.99 -13.28
CA TYR A 55 13.04 -10.98 -12.98
C TYR A 55 11.73 -11.22 -13.73
N GLY A 56 10.65 -10.65 -13.21
CA GLY A 56 9.35 -10.71 -13.86
C GLY A 56 8.18 -10.72 -12.89
N ASN A 57 7.01 -11.11 -13.39
CA ASN A 57 5.82 -11.31 -12.56
C ASN A 57 5.73 -12.79 -12.17
N MET A 58 5.59 -13.08 -10.88
CA MET A 58 5.35 -14.44 -10.43
C MET A 58 3.93 -14.88 -10.82
N PRO A 59 3.73 -16.18 -11.09
CA PRO A 59 2.39 -16.73 -11.14
C PRO A 59 1.70 -16.56 -9.77
N MET A 60 0.37 -16.53 -9.78
CA MET A 60 -0.41 -16.46 -8.55
C MET A 60 -0.03 -17.62 -7.62
N ILE A 61 0.37 -17.29 -6.39
CA ILE A 61 0.74 -18.28 -5.38
C ILE A 61 -0.52 -19.06 -4.97
N ARG A 62 -0.57 -20.33 -5.36
CA ARG A 62 -1.68 -21.26 -5.08
C ARG A 62 -1.22 -22.52 -4.31
N SER A 63 -0.12 -22.40 -3.57
CA SER A 63 0.48 -23.49 -2.77
C SER A 63 0.81 -24.76 -3.58
N THR A 64 1.14 -24.60 -4.85
CA THR A 64 1.49 -25.71 -5.76
C THR A 64 2.91 -26.22 -5.57
N GLU A 65 3.80 -25.38 -5.03
CA GLU A 65 5.21 -25.68 -4.82
C GLU A 65 5.65 -25.25 -3.41
N ARG A 66 6.71 -25.90 -2.91
CA ARG A 66 7.39 -25.55 -1.66
C ARG A 66 8.88 -25.35 -1.96
N PRO A 67 9.25 -24.19 -2.54
CA PRO A 67 10.65 -23.92 -2.86
C PRO A 67 11.48 -23.94 -1.58
N ASP A 68 12.65 -24.58 -1.64
CA ASP A 68 13.63 -24.57 -0.56
C ASP A 68 14.34 -23.20 -0.52
N ARG A 69 13.62 -22.20 -0.02
CA ARG A 69 14.12 -20.84 0.16
C ARG A 69 13.63 -20.27 1.48
N THR A 70 14.53 -19.63 2.20
CA THR A 70 14.21 -18.92 3.45
C THR A 70 14.07 -17.43 3.17
N ILE A 71 12.87 -16.89 3.36
CA ILE A 71 12.59 -15.46 3.24
C ILE A 71 12.84 -14.82 4.60
N LEU A 72 13.80 -13.90 4.68
CA LEU A 72 14.13 -13.17 5.90
C LEU A 72 13.24 -11.93 6.06
N ASP A 73 12.98 -11.56 7.31
CA ASP A 73 12.34 -10.29 7.64
C ASP A 73 13.35 -9.15 7.50
N LEU A 74 12.88 -7.97 7.09
CA LEU A 74 13.73 -6.78 6.91
C LEU A 74 14.35 -6.32 8.23
N LYS A 75 13.72 -6.60 9.37
CA LYS A 75 14.25 -6.25 10.71
C LYS A 75 15.56 -7.01 11.03
N ASP A 76 15.74 -8.19 10.44
CA ASP A 76 16.85 -9.10 10.73
C ASP A 76 18.05 -8.87 9.77
N LEU A 77 17.87 -8.02 8.76
CA LEU A 77 18.94 -7.58 7.87
C LEU A 77 19.86 -6.58 8.57
N THR A 78 20.90 -7.13 9.18
CA THR A 78 21.90 -6.40 9.97
C THR A 78 23.31 -6.61 9.39
N PRO A 79 24.34 -5.86 9.84
CA PRO A 79 25.72 -6.06 9.41
C PRO A 79 26.27 -7.48 9.61
N SER A 80 25.67 -8.28 10.51
CA SER A 80 26.02 -9.69 10.71
C SER A 80 25.76 -10.59 9.49
N LEU A 81 24.94 -10.13 8.55
CA LEU A 81 24.63 -10.81 7.30
C LEU A 81 25.43 -10.27 6.11
N LYS A 82 26.45 -9.44 6.35
CA LYS A 82 27.32 -8.91 5.29
C LYS A 82 27.78 -10.01 4.33
N ASP A 83 27.68 -9.70 3.04
CA ASP A 83 28.06 -10.53 1.90
C ASP A 83 27.30 -11.86 1.78
N LYS A 84 26.26 -12.07 2.60
CA LYS A 84 25.35 -13.21 2.45
C LYS A 84 24.27 -12.91 1.43
N LYS A 85 23.95 -13.92 0.63
CA LYS A 85 22.84 -13.91 -0.32
C LYS A 85 21.56 -14.30 0.41
N VAL A 86 20.53 -13.46 0.32
CA VAL A 86 19.28 -13.62 1.07
C VAL A 86 18.06 -13.35 0.20
N TRP A 87 16.93 -13.96 0.57
CA TRP A 87 15.62 -13.64 0.02
C TRP A 87 14.86 -12.74 0.98
N VAL A 88 14.17 -11.73 0.45
CA VAL A 88 13.22 -10.90 1.18
C VAL A 88 11.91 -10.75 0.42
N ARG A 89 10.80 -10.65 1.15
CA ARG A 89 9.49 -10.30 0.61
C ARG A 89 9.02 -9.01 1.24
N ALA A 90 8.83 -7.98 0.43
CA ALA A 90 8.51 -6.65 0.92
C ALA A 90 7.58 -5.90 -0.05
N ARG A 91 7.00 -4.80 0.42
CA ARG A 91 6.35 -3.82 -0.44
C ARG A 91 7.39 -2.90 -1.05
N LEU A 92 7.23 -2.56 -2.32
CA LEU A 92 7.98 -1.48 -2.95
C LEU A 92 7.40 -0.14 -2.49
N GLN A 93 8.09 0.58 -1.60
CA GLN A 93 7.62 1.90 -1.14
C GLN A 93 7.91 2.96 -2.19
N THR A 94 9.16 3.06 -2.64
CA THR A 94 9.57 3.95 -3.73
C THR A 94 10.59 3.26 -4.62
N SER A 95 10.64 3.70 -5.88
CA SER A 95 11.68 3.31 -6.84
C SER A 95 12.19 4.55 -7.57
N ARG A 96 13.50 4.60 -7.82
CA ARG A 96 14.16 5.69 -8.53
C ARG A 96 15.23 5.13 -9.45
N ALA A 97 15.01 5.24 -10.76
CA ALA A 97 16.03 4.93 -11.75
C ALA A 97 16.98 6.12 -11.97
N LYS A 98 18.28 5.82 -12.11
CA LYS A 98 19.34 6.78 -12.46
C LYS A 98 20.35 6.07 -13.38
N GLY A 99 20.22 6.28 -14.69
CA GLY A 99 21.13 5.68 -15.68
C GLY A 99 21.10 4.15 -15.64
N LYS A 100 22.22 3.53 -15.23
CA LYS A 100 22.38 2.07 -15.15
C LYS A 100 21.96 1.47 -13.79
N GLN A 101 21.30 2.25 -12.94
CA GLN A 101 20.92 1.85 -11.59
C GLN A 101 19.44 2.12 -11.34
N CYS A 102 18.81 1.28 -10.52
CA CYS A 102 17.50 1.51 -9.93
C CYS A 102 17.60 1.30 -8.42
N PHE A 103 17.30 2.35 -7.67
CA PHE A 103 17.23 2.31 -6.21
C PHE A 103 15.79 2.05 -5.79
N PHE A 104 15.62 1.19 -4.80
CA PHE A 104 14.34 0.88 -4.17
C PHE A 104 14.40 1.21 -2.70
N VAL A 105 13.24 1.56 -2.14
CA VAL A 105 12.99 1.42 -0.72
C VAL A 105 12.00 0.26 -0.57
N LEU A 106 12.47 -0.82 0.03
CA LEU A 106 11.65 -1.97 0.37
C LEU A 106 11.12 -1.79 1.78
N ARG A 107 9.82 -2.03 1.97
CA ARG A 107 9.12 -1.85 3.24
C ARG A 107 8.40 -3.11 3.69
N GLN A 108 8.62 -3.49 4.94
CA GLN A 108 7.91 -4.55 5.63
C GLN A 108 7.41 -4.00 6.96
N GLN A 109 6.11 -3.72 7.02
CA GLN A 109 5.47 -3.06 8.17
C GLN A 109 6.13 -1.70 8.46
N LYS A 110 6.82 -1.57 9.60
CA LYS A 110 7.56 -0.38 10.03
C LYS A 110 9.05 -0.37 9.64
N TRP A 111 9.54 -1.48 9.09
CA TRP A 111 10.94 -1.65 8.71
C TRP A 111 11.13 -1.34 7.23
N THR A 112 12.21 -0.63 6.90
CA THR A 112 12.60 -0.27 5.55
C THR A 112 14.08 -0.53 5.32
N ILE A 113 14.43 -0.93 4.09
CA ILE A 113 15.80 -1.09 3.63
C ILE A 113 15.94 -0.55 2.22
N GLN A 114 17.11 0.03 1.91
CA GLN A 114 17.47 0.36 0.54
C GLN A 114 17.87 -0.90 -0.22
N ALA A 115 17.37 -1.02 -1.45
CA ALA A 115 17.80 -2.05 -2.38
C ALA A 115 18.29 -1.41 -3.68
N LEU A 116 19.25 -2.03 -4.34
CA LEU A 116 19.91 -1.53 -5.53
C LEU A 116 19.93 -2.62 -6.62
N VAL A 117 19.37 -2.30 -7.78
CA VAL A 117 19.53 -3.06 -9.02
C VAL A 117 20.49 -2.26 -9.91
N CYS A 118 21.69 -2.76 -10.16
CA CYS A 118 22.71 -2.08 -10.96
C CYS A 118 23.18 -2.96 -12.10
N VAL A 119 23.25 -2.43 -13.33
CA VAL A 119 23.79 -3.18 -14.48
C VAL A 119 25.19 -3.68 -14.16
N GLY A 120 25.42 -4.97 -14.40
CA GLY A 120 26.66 -5.67 -14.11
C GLY A 120 26.70 -7.03 -14.80
N PRO A 121 27.57 -7.96 -14.36
CA PRO A 121 27.70 -9.27 -14.99
C PRO A 121 26.42 -10.10 -14.98
N ASN A 122 25.65 -10.02 -13.88
CA ASN A 122 24.43 -10.81 -13.66
C ASN A 122 23.14 -10.00 -13.86
N VAL A 123 23.25 -8.67 -14.03
CA VAL A 123 22.13 -7.73 -14.05
C VAL A 123 22.12 -6.93 -15.35
N SER A 124 21.06 -7.07 -16.15
CA SER A 124 20.90 -6.45 -17.46
C SER A 124 20.24 -5.07 -17.37
N LYS A 125 20.34 -4.29 -18.46
CA LYS A 125 19.60 -3.01 -18.59
C LYS A 125 18.08 -3.25 -18.58
N GLN A 126 17.64 -4.38 -19.10
CA GLN A 126 16.24 -4.80 -19.17
C GLN A 126 15.68 -5.04 -17.77
N MET A 127 16.43 -5.71 -16.90
CA MET A 127 16.06 -5.90 -15.50
C MET A 127 15.95 -4.56 -14.75
N VAL A 128 16.89 -3.63 -14.94
CA VAL A 128 16.82 -2.28 -14.36
C VAL A 128 15.58 -1.52 -14.85
N LYS A 129 15.26 -1.62 -16.15
CA LYS A 129 14.06 -1.00 -16.74
C LYS A 129 12.77 -1.60 -16.19
N PHE A 130 12.69 -2.93 -16.06
CA PHE A 130 11.56 -3.64 -15.45
C PHE A 130 11.36 -3.19 -14.00
N SER A 131 12.45 -3.24 -13.23
CA SER A 131 12.55 -2.81 -11.83
C SER A 131 12.01 -1.39 -11.61
N ALA A 132 12.41 -0.44 -12.47
CA ALA A 132 11.93 0.93 -12.43
C ALA A 132 10.44 1.09 -12.76
N GLY A 133 9.86 0.15 -13.51
CA GLY A 133 8.45 0.14 -13.90
C GLY A 133 7.51 -0.53 -12.92
N ILE A 134 8.01 -1.10 -11.81
CA ILE A 134 7.17 -1.71 -10.78
C ILE A 134 6.39 -0.61 -10.05
N ASN A 135 5.06 -0.77 -9.96
CA ASN A 135 4.19 0.18 -9.29
C ASN A 135 4.48 0.22 -7.78
N LYS A 136 4.37 1.41 -7.18
CA LYS A 136 4.40 1.59 -5.72
C LYS A 136 3.38 0.68 -5.03
N GLU A 137 3.70 0.24 -3.83
CA GLU A 137 2.92 -0.66 -2.97
C GLU A 137 2.76 -2.11 -3.47
N SER A 138 3.34 -2.46 -4.64
CA SER A 138 3.44 -3.85 -5.10
C SER A 138 4.23 -4.69 -4.11
N ILE A 139 3.83 -5.96 -3.92
CA ILE A 139 4.60 -6.92 -3.13
C ILE A 139 5.59 -7.60 -4.07
N ILE A 140 6.86 -7.57 -3.70
CA ILE A 140 7.95 -8.14 -4.48
C ILE A 140 8.79 -9.10 -3.63
N ASP A 141 9.27 -10.16 -4.28
CA ASP A 141 10.35 -11.00 -3.78
C ASP A 141 11.66 -10.52 -4.41
N VAL A 142 12.68 -10.35 -3.58
CA VAL A 142 14.00 -9.93 -4.01
C VAL A 142 15.03 -10.89 -3.46
N GLU A 143 15.92 -11.34 -4.31
CA GLU A 143 17.14 -12.06 -3.91
C GLU A 143 18.33 -11.14 -4.14
N GLY A 144 19.21 -11.03 -3.16
CA GLY A 144 20.38 -10.17 -3.28
C GLY A 144 21.41 -10.38 -2.18
N PHE A 145 22.55 -9.72 -2.32
CA PHE A 145 23.61 -9.70 -1.33
C PHE A 145 23.44 -8.53 -0.36
N VAL A 146 23.50 -8.79 0.94
CA VAL A 146 23.54 -7.74 1.95
C VAL A 146 24.93 -7.08 1.90
N ARG A 147 25.01 -5.78 1.69
CA ARG A 147 26.26 -5.01 1.70
C ARG A 147 26.21 -3.96 2.79
N THR A 148 27.33 -3.76 3.48
CA THR A 148 27.48 -2.64 4.41
C THR A 148 27.69 -1.34 3.65
N VAL A 149 27.18 -0.24 4.18
CA VAL A 149 27.36 1.10 3.59
C VAL A 149 28.32 1.94 4.41
N ASP A 150 29.14 2.75 3.74
CA ASP A 150 30.07 3.67 4.41
C ASP A 150 29.34 4.88 5.00
N GLN A 151 28.27 5.32 4.33
CA GLN A 151 27.39 6.39 4.78
C GLN A 151 26.02 5.82 5.13
N LYS A 152 25.53 6.16 6.33
CA LYS A 152 24.24 5.69 6.83
C LYS A 152 23.09 6.15 5.93
N ILE A 153 22.19 5.24 5.61
CA ILE A 153 20.99 5.54 4.83
C ILE A 153 19.90 6.05 5.78
N GLU A 154 19.84 7.36 6.00
CA GLU A 154 18.92 7.97 6.97
C GLU A 154 17.43 7.81 6.61
N SER A 155 17.12 7.59 5.32
CA SER A 155 15.75 7.43 4.84
C SER A 155 15.14 6.05 5.14
N CYS A 156 15.95 5.07 5.57
CA CYS A 156 15.52 3.70 5.83
C CYS A 156 15.79 3.32 7.29
N SER A 157 15.00 2.42 7.88
CA SER A 157 15.26 1.96 9.26
C SER A 157 16.52 1.11 9.38
N GLN A 158 16.86 0.37 8.31
CA GLN A 158 18.14 -0.32 8.22
C GLN A 158 19.17 0.65 7.63
N HIS A 159 19.91 1.31 8.53
CA HIS A 159 20.83 2.40 8.17
C HIS A 159 22.21 1.92 7.70
N ASP A 160 22.66 0.77 8.22
CA ASP A 160 24.05 0.31 8.09
C ASP A 160 24.26 -0.68 6.93
N VAL A 161 23.17 -1.10 6.28
CA VAL A 161 23.20 -2.08 5.18
C VAL A 161 22.24 -1.71 4.06
N GLU A 162 22.58 -2.15 2.85
CA GLU A 162 21.70 -2.15 1.68
C GLU A 162 21.70 -3.52 0.99
N LEU A 163 20.69 -3.77 0.15
CA LEU A 163 20.56 -5.02 -0.58
C LEU A 163 20.94 -4.84 -2.06
N HIS A 164 21.99 -5.52 -2.51
CA HIS A 164 22.39 -5.56 -3.92
C HIS A 164 21.63 -6.70 -4.62
N CYS A 165 20.60 -6.34 -5.37
CA CYS A 165 19.65 -7.27 -5.95
C CYS A 165 20.22 -8.00 -7.16
N GLU A 166 20.05 -9.32 -7.18
CA GLU A 166 20.30 -10.18 -8.35
C GLU A 166 19.01 -10.72 -8.95
N GLN A 167 17.92 -10.84 -8.16
CA GLN A 167 16.61 -11.23 -8.65
C GLN A 167 15.51 -10.31 -8.15
N VAL A 168 14.51 -10.02 -9.00
CA VAL A 168 13.37 -9.17 -8.64
C VAL A 168 12.08 -9.72 -9.24
N TRP A 169 11.18 -10.18 -8.39
CA TRP A 169 9.94 -10.81 -8.79
C TRP A 169 8.72 -10.09 -8.20
N VAL A 170 7.78 -9.70 -9.05
CA VAL A 170 6.51 -9.12 -8.59
C VAL A 170 5.57 -10.25 -8.18
N VAL A 171 5.33 -10.39 -6.88
CA VAL A 171 4.41 -11.37 -6.28
C VAL A 171 2.96 -10.91 -6.45
N SER A 172 2.72 -9.63 -6.20
CA SER A 172 1.40 -9.02 -6.31
C SER A 172 1.57 -7.58 -6.78
N SER A 173 1.16 -7.33 -8.03
CA SER A 173 1.24 -6.01 -8.63
C SER A 173 0.14 -5.11 -8.06
N ALA A 174 0.52 -3.91 -7.62
CA ALA A 174 -0.43 -2.89 -7.22
C ALA A 174 -0.91 -2.07 -8.42
N ALA A 175 -2.06 -1.44 -8.30
CA ALA A 175 -2.54 -0.48 -9.28
C ALA A 175 -1.55 0.71 -9.38
N PRO A 176 -1.30 1.25 -10.59
CA PRO A 176 -0.35 2.36 -10.76
C PRO A 176 -0.83 3.65 -10.09
N ARG A 177 -2.15 3.85 -10.00
CA ARG A 177 -2.77 4.99 -9.31
C ARG A 177 -3.31 4.53 -7.96
N LEU A 178 -2.75 5.06 -6.89
CA LEU A 178 -3.23 4.85 -5.53
C LEU A 178 -4.23 5.97 -5.14
N PRO A 179 -5.25 5.67 -4.33
CA PRO A 179 -6.20 6.69 -3.84
C PRO A 179 -5.55 7.66 -2.84
N LEU A 180 -4.51 7.22 -2.14
CA LEU A 180 -3.62 8.06 -1.33
C LEU A 180 -2.18 7.55 -1.41
N LEU A 181 -1.21 8.44 -1.19
CA LEU A 181 0.20 8.07 -1.07
C LEU A 181 0.55 7.88 0.41
N ILE A 182 1.39 6.89 0.70
CA ILE A 182 1.82 6.60 2.07
C ILE A 182 2.68 7.76 2.61
N GLU A 183 3.50 8.37 1.76
CA GLU A 183 4.37 9.49 2.10
C GLU A 183 3.56 10.72 2.54
N ASP A 184 2.45 11.01 1.88
CA ASP A 184 1.57 12.13 2.22
C ASP A 184 0.74 11.85 3.49
N ALA A 185 0.38 10.58 3.73
CA ALA A 185 -0.37 10.15 4.91
C ALA A 185 0.48 10.01 6.19
N VAL A 186 1.82 9.96 6.07
CA VAL A 186 2.76 9.97 7.21
C VAL A 186 3.15 11.40 7.60
N ARG A 187 3.04 12.37 6.68
CA ARG A 187 3.47 13.74 6.88
C ARG A 187 2.69 14.39 8.05
N PRO A 188 3.37 15.11 8.97
CA PRO A 188 2.70 15.88 10.00
C PRO A 188 1.79 16.94 9.40
N GLU A 189 0.63 17.18 10.02
CA GLU A 189 -0.31 18.23 9.57
C GLU A 189 0.28 19.66 9.69
N THR A 190 1.35 19.82 10.47
CA THR A 190 2.06 21.10 10.65
C THR A 190 3.04 21.43 9.52
N ASP A 191 3.23 20.53 8.55
CA ASP A 191 4.13 20.74 7.41
C ASP A 191 3.35 21.31 6.22
N ASP A 192 3.29 22.64 6.14
CA ASP A 192 2.57 23.36 5.08
C ASP A 192 3.28 23.31 3.70
N ALA A 193 4.51 22.78 3.63
CA ALA A 193 5.30 22.83 2.41
C ALA A 193 4.85 21.81 1.35
N LEU A 194 4.19 20.73 1.77
CA LEU A 194 3.84 19.59 0.93
C LEU A 194 2.46 19.04 1.30
N ALA A 195 1.84 18.32 0.37
CA ALA A 195 0.49 17.79 0.55
C ALA A 195 0.39 16.82 1.74
N THR A 196 -0.72 16.95 2.48
CA THR A 196 -1.18 16.02 3.52
C THR A 196 -2.52 15.40 3.12
N VAL A 197 -2.91 14.30 3.76
CA VAL A 197 -4.19 13.62 3.47
C VAL A 197 -5.16 13.83 4.63
N ASN A 198 -6.35 14.34 4.35
CA ASN A 198 -7.40 14.55 5.36
C ASN A 198 -7.92 13.22 5.94
N GLN A 199 -8.44 13.29 7.17
CA GLN A 199 -8.87 12.12 7.94
C GLN A 199 -9.92 11.26 7.21
N ASP A 200 -10.93 11.87 6.58
CA ASP A 200 -12.00 11.13 5.90
C ASP A 200 -11.46 10.26 4.76
N THR A 201 -10.59 10.81 3.91
CA THR A 201 -9.95 10.05 2.81
C THR A 201 -9.10 8.90 3.35
N ARG A 202 -8.45 9.10 4.49
CA ARG A 202 -7.65 8.04 5.16
C ARG A 202 -8.55 6.92 5.69
N LEU A 203 -9.71 7.25 6.24
CA LEU A 203 -10.69 6.28 6.74
C LEU A 203 -11.39 5.52 5.60
N ASP A 204 -11.76 6.21 4.51
CA ASP A 204 -12.31 5.56 3.31
C ASP A 204 -11.31 4.59 2.68
N ASN A 205 -10.01 4.87 2.82
CA ASN A 205 -8.91 4.05 2.30
C ASN A 205 -8.09 3.40 3.41
N ARG A 206 -8.76 2.97 4.50
CA ARG A 206 -8.10 2.53 5.75
C ARG A 206 -7.05 1.44 5.54
N ILE A 207 -7.22 0.55 4.56
CA ILE A 207 -6.23 -0.50 4.24
C ILE A 207 -4.87 0.07 3.87
N LEU A 208 -4.81 1.21 3.17
CA LEU A 208 -3.55 1.89 2.85
C LEU A 208 -3.04 2.70 4.03
N ASP A 209 -3.93 3.44 4.69
CA ASP A 209 -3.56 4.26 5.83
C ASP A 209 -2.99 3.44 7.00
N LEU A 210 -3.51 2.24 7.25
CA LEU A 210 -2.95 1.31 8.23
C LEU A 210 -1.51 0.86 7.93
N ARG A 211 -1.00 1.11 6.73
CA ARG A 211 0.38 0.78 6.35
C ARG A 211 1.36 1.87 6.75
N THR A 212 0.91 3.06 7.16
CA THR A 212 1.79 4.11 7.67
C THR A 212 2.52 3.63 8.92
N THR A 213 3.76 4.07 9.11
CA THR A 213 4.56 3.72 10.30
C THR A 213 3.86 4.14 11.59
N THR A 214 3.20 5.30 11.57
CA THR A 214 2.39 5.83 12.68
C THR A 214 1.24 4.90 13.04
N ASN A 215 0.38 4.51 12.10
CA ASN A 215 -0.72 3.59 12.39
C ASN A 215 -0.20 2.20 12.81
N GLN A 216 0.85 1.71 12.17
CA GLN A 216 1.52 0.47 12.58
C GLN A 216 1.97 0.53 14.05
N ALA A 217 2.49 1.67 14.53
CA ALA A 217 2.85 1.85 15.92
C ALA A 217 1.62 1.95 16.84
N ILE A 218 0.62 2.77 16.48
CA ILE A 218 -0.62 2.97 17.26
C ILE A 218 -1.28 1.63 17.59
N TYR A 219 -1.52 0.77 16.59
CA TYR A 219 -2.21 -0.50 16.82
C TYR A 219 -1.37 -1.52 17.61
N ARG A 220 -0.03 -1.43 17.55
CA ARG A 220 0.83 -2.26 18.42
C ARG A 220 0.78 -1.78 19.87
N ILE A 221 0.68 -0.48 20.09
CA ILE A 221 0.48 0.10 21.43
C ILE A 221 -0.90 -0.29 21.96
N GLU A 222 -1.96 -0.17 21.15
CA GLU A 222 -3.32 -0.61 21.49
C GLU A 222 -3.36 -2.09 21.89
N ALA A 223 -2.72 -2.97 21.09
CA ALA A 223 -2.58 -4.38 21.44
C ALA A 223 -1.84 -4.58 22.77
N GLY A 224 -0.79 -3.79 23.02
CA GLY A 224 -0.07 -3.76 24.29
C GLY A 224 -0.95 -3.36 25.47
N VAL A 225 -1.79 -2.33 25.32
CA VAL A 225 -2.75 -1.89 26.35
C VAL A 225 -3.70 -3.03 26.74
N CYS A 226 -4.32 -3.69 25.75
CA CYS A 226 -5.19 -4.84 26.01
C CYS A 226 -4.46 -6.00 26.68
N LYS A 227 -3.20 -6.26 26.29
CA LYS A 227 -2.36 -7.28 26.93
C LYS A 227 -2.08 -6.92 28.39
N TYR A 228 -1.57 -5.73 28.68
CA TYR A 228 -1.21 -5.34 30.05
C TYR A 228 -2.42 -5.20 30.97
N PHE A 229 -3.56 -4.76 30.45
CA PHE A 229 -4.83 -4.77 31.18
C PHE A 229 -5.21 -6.19 31.60
N ARG A 230 -5.14 -7.15 30.67
CA ARG A 230 -5.42 -8.57 30.94
C ARG A 230 -4.42 -9.14 31.96
N ASP A 231 -3.12 -8.98 31.71
CA ASP A 231 -2.06 -9.54 32.55
C ASP A 231 -2.20 -9.05 34.00
N TYR A 232 -2.38 -7.73 34.20
CA TYR A 232 -2.55 -7.15 35.53
C TYR A 232 -3.77 -7.70 36.28
N LEU A 233 -4.91 -7.86 35.60
CA LEU A 233 -6.13 -8.38 36.23
C LEU A 233 -6.02 -9.87 36.53
N MET A 234 -5.39 -10.65 35.65
CA MET A 234 -5.15 -12.07 35.89
C MET A 234 -4.18 -12.29 37.07
N GLU A 235 -3.16 -11.44 37.24
CA GLU A 235 -2.29 -11.43 38.43
C GLU A 235 -3.04 -11.11 39.73
N LYS A 236 -4.23 -10.51 39.63
CA LYS A 236 -5.14 -10.22 40.75
C LYS A 236 -6.29 -11.21 40.84
N ASP A 237 -6.14 -12.39 40.23
CA ASP A 237 -7.11 -13.48 40.22
C ASP A 237 -8.49 -13.05 39.67
N PHE A 238 -8.54 -12.14 38.69
CA PHE A 238 -9.76 -11.89 37.95
C PHE A 238 -9.95 -12.94 36.84
N ILE A 239 -11.20 -13.26 36.55
CA ILE A 239 -11.63 -14.20 35.52
C ILE A 239 -12.07 -13.41 34.27
N GLU A 240 -11.50 -13.72 33.11
CA GLU A 240 -11.98 -13.18 31.83
C GLU A 240 -13.31 -13.85 31.46
N ILE A 241 -14.35 -13.07 31.23
CA ILE A 241 -15.66 -13.55 30.79
C ILE A 241 -16.00 -13.04 29.39
N HIS A 242 -16.74 -13.85 28.64
CA HIS A 242 -17.31 -13.46 27.34
C HIS A 242 -18.83 -13.36 27.47
N VAL A 243 -19.35 -12.16 27.22
CA VAL A 243 -20.78 -11.86 27.40
C VAL A 243 -21.45 -11.63 26.05
N PRO A 244 -22.75 -11.97 25.91
CA PRO A 244 -23.46 -11.78 24.66
C PRO A 244 -23.61 -10.28 24.35
N LYS A 245 -23.51 -9.94 23.06
CA LYS A 245 -23.63 -8.56 22.56
C LYS A 245 -24.99 -8.28 21.94
N ILE A 246 -25.78 -9.33 21.74
CA ILE A 246 -27.17 -9.27 21.28
C ILE A 246 -28.05 -9.65 22.46
N ILE A 247 -28.99 -8.77 22.81
CA ILE A 247 -29.86 -8.88 23.97
C ILE A 247 -31.33 -8.77 23.56
N SER A 248 -32.23 -9.45 24.27
CA SER A 248 -33.65 -9.52 23.91
C SER A 248 -34.42 -8.23 24.20
N ALA A 249 -33.91 -7.38 25.09
CA ALA A 249 -34.52 -6.12 25.47
C ALA A 249 -33.46 -5.03 25.63
N ALA A 250 -33.87 -3.77 25.45
CA ALA A 250 -33.02 -2.62 25.71
C ALA A 250 -32.60 -2.59 27.19
N SER A 251 -31.31 -2.72 27.49
CA SER A 251 -30.80 -2.85 28.87
C SER A 251 -30.67 -1.52 29.62
N GLU A 252 -30.67 -0.38 28.93
CA GLU A 252 -30.46 0.94 29.53
C GLU A 252 -31.48 1.93 28.97
N GLY A 253 -32.35 2.46 29.85
CA GLY A 253 -33.43 3.37 29.48
C GLY A 253 -32.89 4.79 29.29
N GLY A 254 -32.61 5.20 28.05
CA GLY A 254 -32.17 6.57 27.81
C GLY A 254 -31.91 7.01 26.36
N ALA A 255 -31.44 6.15 25.45
CA ALA A 255 -31.12 6.60 24.08
C ALA A 255 -30.98 5.44 23.06
N ASN A 256 -31.28 5.77 21.79
CA ASN A 256 -31.01 5.05 20.53
C ASN A 256 -30.40 3.65 20.66
N VAL A 257 -31.25 2.64 20.84
CA VAL A 257 -30.84 1.23 20.80
C VAL A 257 -30.76 0.73 19.36
N PHE A 258 -29.64 0.09 19.01
CA PHE A 258 -29.52 -0.58 17.72
C PHE A 258 -30.39 -1.84 17.72
N THR A 259 -31.51 -1.77 17.00
CA THR A 259 -32.40 -2.92 16.81
C THR A 259 -31.87 -3.77 15.65
N VAL A 260 -31.72 -5.06 15.91
CA VAL A 260 -31.37 -6.08 14.91
C VAL A 260 -32.53 -7.03 14.72
N SER A 261 -32.79 -7.39 13.46
CA SER A 261 -33.73 -8.47 13.15
C SER A 261 -33.11 -9.79 13.59
N TYR A 262 -33.80 -10.54 14.45
CA TYR A 262 -33.34 -11.80 14.98
C TYR A 262 -34.40 -12.87 14.73
N PHE A 263 -34.27 -13.55 13.59
CA PHE A 263 -35.30 -14.45 13.05
C PHE A 263 -36.65 -13.77 12.86
N LYS A 264 -37.67 -14.17 13.64
CA LYS A 264 -39.01 -13.58 13.61
C LYS A 264 -39.20 -12.48 14.66
N ASP A 265 -38.20 -12.28 15.52
CA ASP A 265 -38.23 -11.37 16.65
C ASP A 265 -37.24 -10.22 16.45
N LYS A 266 -37.28 -9.28 17.40
CA LYS A 266 -36.30 -8.19 17.51
C LYS A 266 -35.32 -8.54 18.60
N ALA A 267 -34.06 -8.21 18.36
CA ALA A 267 -33.04 -8.14 19.39
C ALA A 267 -32.34 -6.78 19.31
N TYR A 268 -31.47 -6.51 20.27
CA TYR A 268 -30.81 -5.23 20.43
C TYR A 268 -29.32 -5.44 20.66
N LEU A 269 -28.48 -4.50 20.24
CA LEU A 269 -27.07 -4.51 20.65
C LEU A 269 -26.95 -3.99 22.09
N ALA A 270 -26.22 -4.73 22.92
CA ALA A 270 -25.87 -4.30 24.26
C ALA A 270 -25.00 -3.03 24.19
N GLN A 271 -25.34 -2.01 24.98
CA GLN A 271 -24.54 -0.78 25.07
C GLN A 271 -23.29 -0.99 25.94
N SER A 272 -23.42 -1.83 26.96
CA SER A 272 -22.33 -2.17 27.85
C SER A 272 -22.49 -3.60 28.39
N PRO A 273 -21.41 -4.25 28.83
CA PRO A 273 -21.46 -5.56 29.49
C PRO A 273 -21.91 -5.50 30.96
N GLN A 274 -22.46 -4.37 31.43
CA GLN A 274 -22.69 -4.10 32.85
C GLN A 274 -23.55 -5.17 33.54
N LEU A 275 -24.74 -5.47 32.98
CA LEU A 275 -25.67 -6.44 33.54
C LEU A 275 -25.04 -7.83 33.65
N TYR A 276 -24.35 -8.29 32.59
CA TYR A 276 -23.72 -9.61 32.58
C TYR A 276 -22.54 -9.72 33.55
N LYS A 277 -21.78 -8.64 33.75
CA LYS A 277 -20.74 -8.61 34.79
C LYS A 277 -21.35 -8.78 36.18
N GLN A 278 -22.45 -8.07 36.48
CA GLN A 278 -23.16 -8.21 37.76
C GLN A 278 -23.74 -9.61 37.96
N MET A 279 -24.35 -10.19 36.91
CA MET A 279 -24.84 -11.56 36.95
C MET A 279 -23.71 -12.57 37.23
N ALA A 280 -22.51 -12.35 36.69
CA ALA A 280 -21.36 -13.18 36.99
C ALA A 280 -20.95 -13.06 38.46
N ILE A 281 -20.91 -11.86 39.04
CA ILE A 281 -20.67 -11.70 40.49
C ILE A 281 -21.71 -12.49 41.30
N THR A 282 -22.99 -12.40 40.94
CA THR A 282 -24.08 -13.15 41.60
C THR A 282 -23.98 -14.67 41.41
N ALA A 283 -23.23 -15.12 40.40
CA ALA A 283 -22.95 -16.53 40.11
C ALA A 283 -21.59 -16.98 40.68
N ASP A 284 -21.16 -16.35 41.77
CA ASP A 284 -19.93 -16.66 42.53
C ASP A 284 -18.61 -16.40 41.78
N PHE A 285 -18.63 -15.61 40.70
CA PHE A 285 -17.40 -15.11 40.08
C PHE A 285 -16.93 -13.85 40.82
N ASP A 286 -16.15 -14.02 41.89
CA ASP A 286 -15.67 -12.92 42.77
C ASP A 286 -15.14 -11.69 42.03
N ARG A 287 -14.37 -11.90 40.96
CA ARG A 287 -13.68 -10.86 40.20
C ARG A 287 -13.72 -11.19 38.71
N VAL A 288 -14.31 -10.31 37.91
CA VAL A 288 -14.46 -10.53 36.46
C VAL A 288 -14.02 -9.33 35.63
N PHE A 289 -13.52 -9.61 34.43
CA PHE A 289 -13.32 -8.59 33.39
C PHE A 289 -13.71 -9.14 32.02
N THR A 290 -13.86 -8.23 31.05
CA THR A 290 -14.14 -8.59 29.66
C THR A 290 -13.53 -7.55 28.74
N ILE A 291 -12.99 -7.98 27.60
CA ILE A 291 -12.53 -7.11 26.53
C ILE A 291 -13.31 -7.50 25.27
N GLY A 292 -14.08 -6.57 24.72
CA GLY A 292 -14.87 -6.80 23.50
C GLY A 292 -15.78 -5.62 23.19
N GLN A 293 -16.36 -5.64 22.00
CA GLN A 293 -17.44 -4.72 21.59
C GLN A 293 -18.67 -4.89 22.47
#